data_AF-A0A139JVC3-F1
#
_entry.id   AF-A0A139JVC3-F1
#
_cell.length_a   1.000
_cell.length_b   1.000
_cell.length_c   1.000
_cell.angle_alpha   90.00
_cell.angle_beta   90.00
_cell.angle_gamma   90.00
#
_symmetry.space_group_name_H-M   'P 1'
#
loop_
_entity.id
_entity.type
_entity.pdbx_description
1 polymer ?
#
loop_
_entity_poly.entity_id
_entity_poly.type
_entity_poly.pdbx_seq_one_letter_code
_entity_poly.pdbx_strand_id
1 'polypeptide(L)'
;MDIKSIIKEKGYTIQDVAKKMGVNRVTLTLTLQGNPTYKKLKEIADAIDCNIVDFFRDETNNSSTCKGEDSELTALIQYKENFYKADTIEELKKIVAEIEEKQ
;
A
#
# COMPACT_ATOMS: atom_id res chain seq x y z
N MET A 1 3.18 -9.98 0.12
CA MET A 1 3.89 -9.50 -1.08
C MET A 1 3.69 -10.47 -2.24
N ASP A 2 3.12 -10.01 -3.36
CA ASP A 2 2.55 -10.88 -4.39
C ASP A 2 2.99 -10.52 -5.83
N ILE A 3 4.30 -10.52 -6.03
CA ILE A 3 4.95 -10.08 -7.28
C ILE A 3 4.50 -10.91 -8.50
N LYS A 4 4.28 -12.22 -8.33
CA LYS A 4 3.87 -13.12 -9.42
C LYS A 4 2.51 -12.74 -10.00
N SER A 5 1.59 -12.30 -9.13
CA SER A 5 0.24 -11.88 -9.51
C SER A 5 0.30 -10.57 -10.30
N ILE A 6 1.07 -9.59 -9.81
CA ILE A 6 1.28 -8.29 -10.48
C ILE A 6 1.94 -8.45 -11.86
N ILE A 7 2.95 -9.32 -12.00
CA ILE A 7 3.60 -9.60 -13.30
C ILE A 7 2.56 -10.08 -14.33
N LYS A 8 1.65 -10.97 -13.93
CA LYS A 8 0.59 -11.48 -14.80
C LYS A 8 -0.48 -10.42 -15.10
N GLU A 9 -0.87 -9.63 -14.10
CA GLU A 9 -1.83 -8.53 -14.25
C GLU A 9 -1.34 -7.50 -15.28
N LYS A 10 -0.04 -7.22 -15.28
CA LYS A 10 0.63 -6.34 -16.26
C LYS A 10 0.83 -6.98 -17.65
N GLY A 11 0.38 -8.21 -17.85
CA GLY A 11 0.46 -8.91 -19.14
C GLY A 11 1.85 -9.51 -19.45
N TYR A 12 2.73 -9.62 -18.47
CA TYR A 12 4.06 -10.21 -18.63
C TYR A 12 4.10 -11.65 -18.13
N THR A 13 5.01 -12.45 -18.70
CA THR A 13 5.39 -13.73 -18.09
C THR A 13 6.65 -13.58 -17.25
N ILE A 14 6.87 -14.49 -16.29
CA ILE A 14 8.13 -14.56 -15.52
C ILE A 14 9.34 -14.66 -16.47
N GLN A 15 9.17 -15.31 -17.62
CA GLN A 15 10.24 -15.45 -18.61
C GLN A 15 10.55 -14.13 -19.32
N ASP A 16 9.53 -13.31 -19.61
CA ASP A 16 9.73 -11.99 -20.25
C ASP A 16 10.41 -11.02 -19.29
N VAL A 17 10.01 -11.03 -18.01
CA VAL A 17 10.66 -10.24 -16.97
C VAL A 17 12.11 -10.67 -16.78
N ALA A 18 12.38 -11.97 -16.72
CA ALA A 18 13.73 -12.50 -16.62
C ALA A 18 14.61 -12.07 -17.81
N LYS A 19 14.08 -12.12 -19.04
CA LYS A 19 14.76 -11.63 -20.24
C LYS A 19 15.06 -10.13 -20.17
N LYS A 20 14.09 -9.31 -19.76
CA LYS A 20 14.28 -7.86 -19.61
C LYS A 20 15.32 -7.51 -18.55
N MET A 21 15.36 -8.26 -17.45
CA MET A 21 16.35 -8.11 -16.39
C MET A 21 17.72 -8.71 -16.73
N GLY A 22 17.86 -9.45 -17.84
CA GLY A 22 19.08 -10.16 -18.19
C GLY A 22 19.45 -11.29 -17.22
N VAL A 23 18.47 -11.84 -16.49
CA VAL A 23 18.66 -12.92 -15.51
C VAL A 23 18.03 -14.23 -15.99
N ASN A 24 18.48 -15.35 -15.43
CA ASN A 24 17.85 -16.64 -15.71
C ASN A 24 16.46 -16.72 -15.05
N ARG A 25 15.48 -17.29 -15.74
CA ARG A 25 14.12 -17.58 -15.23
C ARG A 25 14.16 -18.30 -13.89
N VAL A 26 15.09 -19.26 -13.72
CA VAL A 26 15.23 -20.03 -12.46
C VAL A 26 15.69 -19.11 -11.33
N THR A 27 16.69 -18.26 -11.59
CA THR A 27 17.18 -17.26 -10.63
C THR A 27 16.10 -16.27 -10.22
N LEU A 28 15.30 -15.79 -11.19
CA LEU A 28 14.16 -14.93 -10.88
C LEU A 28 13.12 -15.66 -10.04
N THR A 29 12.77 -16.91 -10.39
CA THR A 29 11.78 -17.69 -9.63
C THR A 29 12.22 -17.91 -8.18
N LEU A 30 13.49 -18.24 -7.94
CA LEU A 30 14.07 -18.34 -6.59
C LEU A 30 14.02 -17.01 -5.85
N THR A 31 14.32 -15.91 -6.54
CA THR A 31 14.25 -14.56 -5.98
C THR A 31 12.82 -14.19 -5.58
N LEU A 32 11.82 -14.58 -6.36
CA LEU A 32 10.39 -14.35 -6.09
C LEU A 32 9.83 -15.26 -4.99
N GLN A 33 10.44 -16.42 -4.73
CA GLN A 33 10.03 -17.33 -3.65
C GLN A 33 10.72 -17.02 -2.32
N GLY A 34 11.91 -16.41 -2.37
CA GLY A 34 12.64 -15.95 -1.19
C GLY A 34 12.24 -14.55 -0.76
N ASN A 35 13.17 -13.87 -0.07
CA ASN A 35 13.05 -12.46 0.29
C ASN A 35 13.95 -11.61 -0.63
N PRO A 36 13.43 -11.08 -1.75
CA PRO A 36 14.20 -10.26 -2.67
C PRO A 36 14.67 -8.96 -2.01
N THR A 37 15.87 -8.50 -2.37
CA THR A 37 16.34 -7.18 -1.92
C THR A 37 15.57 -6.07 -2.62
N TYR A 38 15.52 -4.89 -1.99
CA TYR A 38 14.90 -3.69 -2.58
C TYR A 38 15.37 -3.42 -4.02
N LYS A 39 16.68 -3.57 -4.28
CA LYS A 39 17.26 -3.39 -5.62
C LYS A 39 16.61 -4.32 -6.66
N LYS A 40 16.42 -5.59 -6.33
CA LYS A 40 15.82 -6.59 -7.23
C LYS A 40 14.33 -6.33 -7.42
N LEU A 41 13.62 -5.94 -6.36
CA LEU A 41 12.22 -5.52 -6.47
C LEU A 41 12.09 -4.33 -7.42
N LYS A 42 12.95 -3.32 -7.29
CA LYS A 42 12.96 -2.15 -8.17
C LYS A 42 13.25 -2.54 -9.63
N GLU A 43 14.26 -3.38 -9.88
CA GLU A 43 14.55 -3.86 -11.24
C GLU A 43 13.36 -4.64 -11.87
N ILE A 44 12.63 -5.42 -11.06
CA ILE A 44 11.42 -6.11 -11.53
C ILE A 44 10.32 -5.09 -11.87
N ALA A 45 10.10 -4.10 -11.00
CA ALA A 45 9.11 -3.05 -11.19
C ALA A 45 9.40 -2.22 -12.45
N ASP A 46 10.66 -1.82 -12.64
CA ASP A 46 11.13 -1.09 -13.81
C ASP A 46 10.96 -1.94 -15.10
N ALA A 47 11.15 -3.27 -15.03
CA ALA A 47 10.97 -4.16 -16.18
C ALA A 47 9.50 -4.30 -16.65
N ILE A 48 8.54 -4.18 -15.73
CA ILE A 48 7.10 -4.31 -16.01
C ILE A 48 6.33 -2.98 -15.95
N ASP A 49 7.04 -1.87 -15.79
CA ASP A 49 6.48 -0.52 -15.68
C ASP A 49 5.36 -0.44 -14.60
N CYS A 50 5.73 -0.81 -13.37
CA CYS A 50 4.85 -0.72 -12.20
C CYS A 50 5.53 -0.02 -11.03
N ASN A 51 4.75 0.34 -10.01
CA ASN A 51 5.31 0.85 -8.77
C ASN A 51 5.72 -0.34 -7.89
N ILE A 52 6.83 -0.21 -7.16
CA ILE A 52 7.28 -1.22 -6.20
C ILE A 52 6.25 -1.48 -5.10
N VAL A 53 5.42 -0.46 -4.77
CA VAL A 53 4.32 -0.55 -3.80
C VAL A 53 3.24 -1.55 -4.26
N ASP A 54 3.07 -1.73 -5.56
CA ASP A 54 2.06 -2.64 -6.12
C ASP A 54 2.32 -4.09 -5.68
N PHE A 55 3.58 -4.46 -5.45
CA PHE A 55 3.94 -5.79 -4.95
C PHE A 55 3.46 -6.07 -3.52
N PHE A 56 3.13 -5.03 -2.76
CA PHE A 56 2.68 -5.15 -1.38
C PHE A 56 1.16 -4.99 -1.23
N ARG A 57 0.39 -4.94 -2.34
CA ARG A 57 -1.08 -4.77 -2.29
C ARG A 57 -1.79 -5.81 -1.42
N ASP A 58 -1.29 -7.04 -1.38
CA ASP A 58 -1.84 -8.10 -0.51
C ASP A 58 -1.65 -7.85 0.99
N GLU A 59 -0.62 -7.08 1.37
CA GLU A 59 -0.41 -6.66 2.76
C GLU A 59 -1.29 -5.46 3.11
N THR A 60 -1.61 -4.60 2.12
CA THR A 60 -2.53 -3.47 2.31
C THR A 60 -4.00 -3.88 2.41
N ASN A 61 -4.37 -5.10 2.00
CA ASN A 61 -5.73 -5.63 2.16
C ASN A 61 -5.98 -6.24 3.55
N ASN A 62 -4.92 -6.60 4.29
CA ASN A 62 -5.02 -7.18 5.64
C ASN A 62 -4.46 -6.28 6.75
N SER A 63 -3.68 -5.26 6.41
CA SER A 63 -3.36 -4.17 7.32
C SER A 63 -4.24 -2.99 6.98
N SER A 64 -5.20 -2.69 7.85
CA SER A 64 -5.64 -1.32 8.10
C SER A 64 -4.44 -0.38 7.97
N THR A 65 -4.63 0.77 7.32
CA THR A 65 -3.69 1.91 7.23
C THR A 65 -2.48 1.77 6.30
N CYS A 66 -2.73 1.75 5.00
CA CYS A 66 -2.14 2.74 4.09
C CYS A 66 -2.93 2.81 2.79
N LYS A 67 -4.25 2.94 2.94
CA LYS A 67 -5.01 3.73 1.98
C LYS A 67 -4.46 5.15 2.07
N GLY A 68 -3.53 5.50 1.20
CA GLY A 68 -3.50 6.84 0.63
C GLY A 68 -4.69 7.03 -0.31
N GLU A 69 -5.88 6.56 0.10
CA GLU A 69 -7.15 7.01 -0.45
C GLU A 69 -7.53 8.16 0.47
N ASP A 70 -7.23 9.38 0.04
CA ASP A 70 -8.07 10.55 0.20
C ASP A 70 -8.92 10.57 1.49
N SER A 71 -8.29 10.57 2.67
CA SER A 71 -8.94 11.24 3.79
C SER A 71 -8.91 12.73 3.45
N GLU A 72 -9.90 13.18 2.68
CA GLU A 72 -10.09 14.58 2.27
C GLU A 72 -10.08 15.50 3.49
N LEU A 73 -10.45 14.95 4.66
CA LEU A 73 -10.43 15.63 5.94
C LEU A 73 -9.83 14.70 7.01
N THR A 74 -8.89 15.23 7.78
CA THR A 74 -8.52 14.69 9.10
C THR A 74 -8.64 15.82 10.12
N ALA A 75 -9.51 15.65 11.10
CA ALA A 75 -9.69 16.60 12.20
C ALA A 75 -9.19 15.99 13.52
N LEU A 76 -8.34 16.73 14.23
CA LEU A 76 -7.83 16.40 15.55
C LEU A 76 -8.32 17.45 16.53
N ILE A 77 -9.07 17.02 17.55
CA ILE A 77 -9.71 17.92 18.51
C ILE A 77 -9.24 17.55 19.90
N GLN A 78 -8.76 18.54 20.64
CA GLN A 78 -8.47 18.42 22.06
C GLN A 78 -9.44 19.29 22.83
N TYR A 79 -10.22 18.68 23.73
CA TYR A 79 -11.13 19.38 24.62
C TYR A 79 -10.93 18.90 26.05
N LYS A 80 -10.52 19.82 26.92
CA LYS A 80 -10.09 19.51 28.29
C LYS A 80 -8.98 18.44 28.25
N GLU A 81 -9.18 17.30 28.90
CA GLU A 81 -8.24 16.18 28.94
C GLU A 81 -8.53 15.10 27.88
N ASN A 82 -9.50 15.33 26.99
CA ASN A 82 -9.91 14.36 25.99
C ASN A 82 -9.39 14.70 24.59
N PHE A 83 -9.02 13.66 23.85
CA PHE A 83 -8.59 13.73 22.46
C PHE A 83 -9.59 13.01 21.56
N TYR A 84 -9.98 13.67 20.48
CA TYR A 84 -10.89 13.14 19.48
C TYR A 84 -10.24 13.21 18.10
N LYS A 85 -10.55 12.22 17.27
CA LYS A 85 -10.16 12.16 15.86
C LYS A 85 -11.41 11.93 15.02
N ALA A 86 -11.53 12.67 13.93
CA ALA A 86 -12.54 12.43 12.90
C ALA A 86 -11.88 12.41 11.53
N ASP A 87 -12.31 11.46 10.71
CA ASP A 87 -11.86 11.36 9.31
C ASP A 87 -12.98 11.77 8.33
N THR A 88 -14.14 12.23 8.85
CA THR A 88 -15.27 12.76 8.06
C THR A 88 -15.93 13.99 8.72
N ILE A 89 -16.62 14.81 7.92
CA ILE A 89 -17.37 15.98 8.42
C ILE A 89 -18.51 15.56 9.36
N GLU A 90 -19.15 14.41 9.13
CA GLU A 90 -20.24 13.92 9.97
C GLU A 90 -19.76 13.52 11.37
N GLU A 91 -18.64 12.79 11.45
CA GLU A 91 -17.99 12.46 12.72
C GLU A 91 -17.58 13.72 13.48
N LEU A 92 -17.01 14.70 12.78
CA LEU A 92 -16.64 15.98 13.36
C LEU A 92 -17.85 16.69 13.98
N LYS A 93 -18.98 16.77 13.27
CA LYS A 93 -20.22 17.37 13.81
C LYS A 93 -20.71 16.67 15.06
N LYS A 94 -20.62 15.35 15.11
CA LYS A 94 -21.02 14.57 16.29
C LYS A 94 -20.13 14.87 17.50
N ILE A 95 -18.81 14.94 17.30
CA ILE A 95 -17.86 15.31 18.36
C ILE A 95 -18.14 16.72 18.87
N VAL A 96 -18.41 17.67 17.96
CA VAL A 96 -18.76 19.05 18.35
C VAL A 96 -20.05 19.07 19.18
N ALA A 97 -21.11 18.38 18.77
CA ALA A 97 -22.35 18.30 19.54
C ALA A 97 -22.13 17.69 20.94
N GLU A 98 -21.30 16.65 21.05
CA GLU A 98 -20.97 16.05 22.36
C GLU A 98 -20.16 16.99 23.26
N ILE A 99 -19.29 17.81 22.67
CA ILE A 99 -18.53 18.84 23.40
C ILE A 99 -19.46 19.97 23.85
N GLU A 100 -20.41 20.39 23.00
CA GLU A 100 -21.41 21.41 23.31
C GLU A 100 -22.36 20.98 24.43
N GLU A 101 -22.78 19.72 24.48
CA GLU A 101 -23.59 19.19 25.60
C GLU A 101 -22.80 19.12 26.93
N LYS A 102 -21.46 19.05 26.86
CA LYS A 102 -20.55 18.99 28.03
C LYS A 102 -19.93 20.35 28.40
N GLN A 103 -20.36 21.42 27.73
CA GLN A 103 -19.98 22.81 28.01
C GLN A 103 -20.98 23.43 28.99
#